data_AF-A0A663LQJ4-F1
#
_entry.id   AF-A0A663LQJ4-F1
#
_cell.length_a   1.000
_cell.length_b   1.000
_cell.length_c   1.000
_cell.angle_alpha   90.00
_cell.angle_beta   90.00
_cell.angle_gamma   90.00
#
_symmetry.space_group_name_H-M   'P 1'
#
loop_
_entity.id
_entity.type
_entity.pdbx_description
1 polymer ?
#
loop_
_entity_poly.entity_id
_entity_poly.type
_entity_poly.pdbx_seq_one_letter_code
_entity_poly.pdbx_strand_id
1 'polypeptide(L)'
;ETPPTMVPPSKLPSWARAVTPRIFYITEKAWNYYPYTITGEPRCSFLPKFSIYIETKYEDNCGDSENIFHSDKILGDHEVSFLDIAFDEIPERYYRSLEDPRFFSSAKTGRGPLREGWRQHTRPIMCSYKLVSVKFEVWGLQTRVEQFVHKVIRDILLIGHRQAFTWVDEWCDMSLEEVRAFETQMQVATNQKLGSQHP
;
A
#
# COMPACT_ATOMS: atom_id res chain seq x y z
N GLU A 1 -5.36 -16.16 -5.35
CA GLU A 1 -4.57 -16.11 -4.10
C GLU A 1 -3.13 -15.86 -4.47
N THR A 2 -2.48 -14.88 -3.84
CA THR A 2 -1.05 -14.61 -4.05
C THR A 2 -0.24 -15.70 -3.35
N PRO A 3 0.84 -16.23 -3.96
CA PRO A 3 1.69 -17.21 -3.29
C PRO A 3 2.27 -16.64 -1.98
N PRO A 4 2.56 -17.50 -0.98
CA PRO A 4 3.10 -17.05 0.29
C PRO A 4 4.41 -16.30 0.08
N THR A 5 4.46 -15.06 0.56
CA THR A 5 5.69 -14.25 0.50
C THR A 5 6.50 -14.50 1.76
N MET A 6 7.70 -15.07 1.60
CA MET A 6 8.65 -15.23 2.70
C MET A 6 9.18 -13.86 3.14
N VAL A 7 9.06 -13.55 4.42
CA VAL A 7 9.57 -12.30 4.99
C VAL A 7 10.90 -12.58 5.69
N PRO A 8 12.04 -12.08 5.18
CA PRO A 8 13.31 -12.27 5.84
C PRO A 8 13.39 -11.39 7.10
N PRO A 9 13.96 -11.88 8.22
CA PRO A 9 14.07 -11.11 9.47
C PRO A 9 14.81 -9.79 9.31
N SER A 10 15.73 -9.69 8.34
CA SER A 10 16.49 -8.47 8.05
C SER A 10 15.63 -7.27 7.62
N LYS A 11 14.38 -7.51 7.20
CA LYS A 11 13.40 -6.47 6.85
C LYS A 11 12.57 -6.00 8.05
N LEU A 12 12.73 -6.63 9.22
CA LEU A 12 12.04 -6.26 10.45
C LEU A 12 12.92 -5.38 11.36
N PRO A 13 12.33 -4.44 12.12
CA PRO A 13 13.02 -3.74 13.19
C PRO A 13 13.67 -4.70 14.20
N SER A 14 14.74 -4.26 14.86
CA SER A 14 15.49 -5.06 15.85
C SER A 14 14.60 -5.67 16.95
N TRP A 15 13.65 -4.90 17.46
CA TRP A 15 12.71 -5.38 18.49
C TRP A 15 11.75 -6.45 17.97
N ALA A 16 11.31 -6.34 16.71
CA ALA A 16 10.40 -7.31 16.09
C ALA A 16 11.15 -8.62 15.79
N ARG A 17 12.41 -8.53 15.34
CA ARG A 17 13.27 -9.70 15.13
C ARG A 17 13.44 -10.57 16.38
N ALA A 18 13.38 -10.00 17.57
CA ALA A 18 13.52 -10.74 18.83
C ALA A 18 12.32 -11.66 19.12
N VAL A 19 11.16 -11.39 18.51
CA VAL A 19 9.90 -12.10 18.78
C VAL A 19 9.33 -12.83 17.55
N THR A 20 9.95 -12.65 16.37
CA THR A 20 9.58 -13.36 15.14
C THR A 20 10.51 -14.54 14.87
N PRO A 21 10.00 -15.69 14.42
CA PRO A 21 10.84 -16.81 14.01
C PRO A 21 11.73 -16.42 12.82
N ARG A 22 12.82 -17.17 12.62
CA ARG A 22 13.81 -16.92 11.57
C ARG A 22 13.21 -16.92 10.15
N ILE A 23 12.13 -17.66 9.94
CA ILE A 23 11.39 -17.71 8.68
C ILE A 23 9.90 -17.71 9.03
N PHE A 24 9.15 -16.80 8.42
CA PHE A 24 7.70 -16.87 8.36
C PHE A 24 7.21 -16.36 7.01
N TYR A 25 5.98 -16.72 6.67
CA TYR A 25 5.30 -16.16 5.51
C TYR A 25 4.02 -15.45 5.92
N ILE A 26 3.65 -14.48 5.10
CA ILE A 26 2.34 -13.85 5.10
C ILE A 26 1.74 -14.15 3.72
N THR A 27 0.51 -14.65 3.70
CA THR A 27 -0.28 -14.70 2.46
C THR A 27 -1.07 -13.42 2.33
N GLU A 28 -1.36 -13.00 1.10
CA GLU A 28 -2.33 -11.94 0.84
C GLU A 28 -3.44 -12.53 -0.04
N LYS A 29 -4.69 -12.19 0.25
CA LYS A 29 -5.79 -12.37 -0.69
C LYS A 29 -6.48 -11.04 -0.89
N ALA A 30 -6.81 -10.76 -2.13
CA ALA A 30 -7.54 -9.56 -2.50
C ALA A 30 -8.67 -9.91 -3.46
N TRP A 31 -9.77 -9.19 -3.33
CA TRP A 31 -10.93 -9.22 -4.20
C TRP A 31 -11.12 -7.82 -4.77
N ASN A 32 -10.82 -7.67 -6.06
CA ASN A 32 -10.91 -6.40 -6.75
C ASN A 32 -12.24 -6.32 -7.53
N TYR A 33 -13.17 -5.52 -7.00
CA TYR A 33 -14.46 -5.19 -7.60
C TYR A 33 -14.54 -3.67 -7.85
N TYR A 34 -13.48 -3.09 -8.45
CA TYR A 34 -13.36 -1.65 -8.66
C TYR A 34 -14.72 -1.00 -9.03
N PRO A 35 -15.16 0.05 -8.31
CA PRO A 35 -14.39 0.93 -7.40
C PRO A 35 -14.37 0.48 -5.94
N TYR A 36 -14.62 -0.78 -5.63
CA TYR A 36 -14.48 -1.34 -4.28
C TYR A 36 -13.47 -2.50 -4.27
N THR A 37 -12.58 -2.52 -3.28
CA THR A 37 -11.57 -3.58 -3.15
C THR A 37 -11.49 -4.02 -1.70
N ILE A 38 -11.39 -5.33 -1.49
CA ILE A 38 -11.09 -5.91 -0.19
C ILE A 38 -9.76 -6.63 -0.28
N THR A 39 -8.83 -6.31 0.60
CA THR A 39 -7.62 -7.09 0.84
C THR A 39 -7.71 -7.67 2.25
N GLY A 40 -7.79 -8.99 2.38
CA GLY A 40 -8.09 -9.65 3.65
C GLY A 40 -7.73 -11.12 3.69
N GLU A 41 -7.72 -11.71 4.89
CA GLU A 41 -7.28 -13.08 5.20
C GLU A 41 -5.77 -13.39 5.05
N PRO A 42 -4.85 -12.55 5.56
CA PRO A 42 -3.47 -12.97 5.64
C PRO A 42 -3.31 -14.09 6.67
N ARG A 43 -2.89 -15.28 6.21
CA ARG A 43 -2.38 -16.31 7.11
C ARG A 43 -0.92 -15.99 7.38
N CYS A 44 -0.62 -15.61 8.61
CA CYS A 44 0.75 -15.61 9.10
C CYS A 44 1.07 -17.00 9.66
N SER A 45 2.15 -17.59 9.16
CA SER A 45 2.51 -18.98 9.44
C SER A 45 2.80 -19.29 10.92
N PHE A 46 3.14 -18.27 11.72
CA PHE A 46 3.47 -18.43 13.14
C PHE A 46 2.53 -17.65 14.08
N LEU A 47 1.67 -16.79 13.52
CA LEU A 47 0.67 -16.01 14.27
C LEU A 47 -0.69 -16.19 13.62
N PRO A 48 -1.42 -17.27 13.93
CA PRO A 48 -2.70 -17.58 13.30
C PRO A 48 -3.75 -16.48 13.49
N LYS A 49 -3.59 -15.66 14.53
CA LYS A 49 -4.50 -14.56 14.88
C LYS A 49 -4.03 -13.18 14.42
N PHE A 50 -2.87 -13.09 13.77
CA PHE A 50 -2.44 -11.84 13.15
C PHE A 50 -3.25 -11.61 11.88
N SER A 51 -3.86 -10.45 11.74
CA SER A 51 -4.59 -10.08 10.53
C SER A 51 -4.38 -8.62 10.16
N ILE A 52 -4.17 -8.38 8.87
CA ILE A 52 -4.31 -7.07 8.24
C ILE A 52 -5.51 -7.19 7.30
N TYR A 53 -6.45 -6.27 7.43
CA TYR A 53 -7.64 -6.19 6.60
C TYR A 53 -7.77 -4.77 6.07
N ILE A 54 -7.92 -4.61 4.77
CA ILE A 54 -8.00 -3.31 4.11
C ILE A 54 -9.23 -3.31 3.20
N GLU A 55 -10.19 -2.44 3.50
CA GLU A 55 -11.26 -2.07 2.57
C GLU A 55 -10.86 -0.80 1.84
N THR A 56 -11.01 -0.78 0.52
CA THR A 56 -10.74 0.41 -0.30
C THR A 56 -11.98 0.80 -1.08
N LYS A 57 -12.33 2.09 -1.04
CA LYS A 57 -13.30 2.73 -1.94
C LYS A 57 -12.60 3.84 -2.73
N TYR A 58 -13.02 4.03 -3.98
CA TYR A 58 -12.49 5.09 -4.83
C TYR A 58 -13.62 6.05 -5.22
N GLU A 59 -13.38 7.35 -5.11
CA GLU A 59 -14.33 8.40 -5.54
C GLU A 59 -13.61 9.53 -6.28
N ASP A 60 -14.30 10.18 -7.21
CA ASP A 60 -13.79 11.30 -8.02
C ASP A 60 -13.87 12.63 -7.25
N ASN A 61 -13.22 12.69 -6.09
CA ASN A 61 -13.13 13.87 -5.22
C ASN A 61 -11.72 14.05 -4.64
N CYS A 62 -11.55 15.05 -3.78
CA CYS A 62 -10.25 15.40 -3.18
C CYS A 62 -10.06 14.88 -1.75
N GLY A 63 -10.86 13.89 -1.32
CA GLY A 63 -10.80 13.35 0.05
C GLY A 63 -11.77 14.01 1.03
N ASP A 64 -12.88 14.57 0.53
CA ASP A 64 -13.88 15.34 1.30
C ASP A 64 -15.13 14.53 1.68
N SER A 65 -15.22 13.25 1.30
CA SER A 65 -16.30 12.37 1.74
C SER A 65 -16.10 11.89 3.17
N GLU A 66 -17.06 12.21 4.03
CA GLU A 66 -17.13 11.69 5.39
C GLU A 66 -17.86 10.34 5.43
N ASN A 67 -17.45 9.45 6.35
CA ASN A 67 -18.15 8.20 6.65
C ASN A 67 -18.43 7.28 5.44
N ILE A 68 -17.57 7.32 4.42
CA ILE A 68 -17.72 6.59 3.15
C ILE A 68 -17.94 5.08 3.30
N PHE A 69 -17.49 4.47 4.40
CA PHE A 69 -17.63 3.03 4.65
C PHE A 69 -18.99 2.63 5.27
N HIS A 70 -19.85 3.59 5.65
CA HIS A 70 -21.24 3.39 6.14
C HIS A 70 -21.44 2.14 7.01
N SER A 71 -20.52 1.91 7.95
CA SER A 71 -20.46 0.66 8.70
C SER A 71 -20.75 0.96 10.16
N ASP A 72 -21.89 0.44 10.64
CA ASP A 72 -22.24 0.39 12.06
C ASP A 72 -21.17 -0.38 12.88
N LYS A 73 -20.26 -1.12 12.22
CA LYS A 73 -19.13 -1.81 12.86
C LYS A 73 -17.95 -0.89 13.16
N ILE A 74 -17.93 0.35 12.65
CA ILE A 74 -16.92 1.38 12.98
C ILE A 74 -17.38 2.12 14.25
N LEU A 75 -17.79 1.37 15.28
CA LEU A 75 -18.23 1.89 16.57
C LEU A 75 -17.05 2.14 17.53
N GLY A 76 -15.95 2.71 17.00
CA GLY A 76 -14.74 3.01 17.75
C GLY A 76 -14.00 4.24 17.23
N ASP A 77 -13.09 4.76 18.06
CA ASP A 77 -12.16 5.83 17.68
C ASP A 77 -11.30 5.36 16.50
N HIS A 78 -11.53 5.94 15.33
CA HIS A 78 -10.71 5.72 14.15
C HIS A 78 -9.88 6.96 13.87
N GLU A 79 -8.59 6.76 13.58
CA GLU A 79 -7.70 7.84 13.18
C GLU A 79 -7.79 8.03 11.66
N VAL A 80 -8.07 9.26 11.23
CA VAL A 80 -8.04 9.63 9.81
C VAL A 80 -6.69 10.25 9.49
N SER A 81 -5.95 9.62 8.57
CA SER A 81 -4.66 10.12 8.07
C SER A 81 -4.76 10.45 6.58
N PHE A 82 -4.59 11.71 6.24
CA PHE A 82 -4.50 12.17 4.84
C PHE A 82 -3.07 12.00 4.32
N LEU A 83 -2.89 11.34 3.18
CA LEU A 83 -1.57 11.16 2.56
C LEU A 83 -1.33 12.18 1.46
N ASP A 84 -0.31 13.03 1.60
CA ASP A 84 0.12 13.96 0.54
C ASP A 84 1.28 13.35 -0.25
N ILE A 85 0.99 12.85 -1.44
CA ILE A 85 2.00 12.26 -2.30
C ILE A 85 3.12 13.22 -2.67
N ALA A 86 2.93 14.54 -2.65
CA ALA A 86 3.99 15.49 -2.96
C ALA A 86 4.79 15.89 -1.71
N PHE A 87 4.11 16.15 -0.59
CA PHE A 87 4.69 16.88 0.54
C PHE A 87 4.85 16.07 1.84
N ASP A 88 4.24 14.89 1.97
CA ASP A 88 4.53 14.04 3.11
C ASP A 88 5.94 13.46 3.02
N GLU A 89 6.60 13.36 4.17
CA GLU A 89 7.91 12.74 4.27
C GLU A 89 7.84 11.23 4.00
N ILE A 90 8.83 10.73 3.24
CA ILE A 90 9.09 9.31 3.06
C ILE A 90 10.46 8.97 3.65
N PRO A 91 10.72 7.73 4.09
CA PRO A 91 12.04 7.35 4.56
C PRO A 91 13.09 7.56 3.45
N GLU A 92 14.17 8.28 3.77
CA GLU A 92 15.23 8.71 2.82
C GLU A 92 15.74 7.58 1.91
N ARG A 93 15.87 6.36 2.43
CA ARG A 93 16.30 5.18 1.67
C ARG A 93 15.40 4.82 0.47
N TYR A 94 14.17 5.33 0.44
CA TYR A 94 13.21 5.14 -0.65
C TYR A 94 13.08 6.38 -1.54
N TYR A 95 13.69 7.51 -1.16
CA TYR A 95 13.62 8.71 -1.97
C TYR A 95 14.43 8.53 -3.26
N ARG A 96 13.82 8.93 -4.37
CA ARG A 96 14.42 8.99 -5.69
C ARG A 96 13.93 10.26 -6.36
N SER A 97 14.85 11.06 -6.89
CA SER A 97 14.50 12.35 -7.51
C SER A 97 13.55 12.21 -8.71
N LEU A 98 13.65 11.11 -9.47
CA LEU A 98 12.76 10.79 -10.59
C LEU A 98 11.35 10.37 -10.16
N GLU A 99 11.19 9.92 -8.91
CA GLU A 99 9.91 9.51 -8.32
C GLU A 99 9.38 10.61 -7.37
N ASP A 100 9.80 11.86 -7.56
CA ASP A 100 9.32 13.00 -6.78
C ASP A 100 8.24 13.79 -7.54
N PRO A 101 6.96 13.73 -7.12
CA PRO A 101 5.87 14.46 -7.76
C PRO A 101 6.06 15.98 -7.79
N ARG A 102 6.91 16.54 -6.92
CA ARG A 102 7.23 17.98 -6.90
C ARG A 102 8.09 18.43 -8.07
N PHE A 103 8.78 17.49 -8.72
CA PHE A 103 9.69 17.74 -9.83
C PHE A 103 9.28 17.01 -11.12
N PHE A 104 8.50 15.94 -11.00
CA PHE A 104 8.00 15.19 -12.14
C PHE A 104 6.92 15.95 -12.91
N SER A 105 7.02 15.94 -14.24
CA SER A 105 5.98 16.41 -15.15
C SER A 105 5.81 15.37 -16.25
N SER A 106 4.58 14.91 -16.44
CA SER A 106 4.22 13.93 -17.46
C SER A 106 4.34 14.55 -18.85
N ALA A 107 5.08 13.89 -19.75
CA ALA A 107 5.20 14.29 -21.15
C ALA A 107 3.93 13.95 -21.95
N LYS A 108 3.20 12.90 -21.55
CA LYS A 108 1.99 12.46 -22.26
C LYS A 108 0.73 13.22 -21.85
N THR A 109 0.59 13.51 -20.57
CA THR A 109 -0.64 14.09 -20.00
C THR A 109 -0.51 15.55 -19.60
N GLY A 110 0.73 16.07 -19.52
CA GLY A 110 1.02 17.42 -19.01
C GLY A 110 0.75 17.61 -17.51
N ARG A 111 0.48 16.53 -16.77
CA ARG A 111 0.24 16.60 -15.31
C ARG A 111 1.54 16.75 -14.54
N GLY A 112 1.47 17.50 -13.43
CA GLY A 112 2.63 17.84 -12.63
C GLY A 112 3.41 19.03 -13.21
N PRO A 113 4.44 19.53 -12.50
CA PRO A 113 4.80 19.17 -11.12
C PRO A 113 3.73 19.59 -10.11
N LEU A 114 3.57 18.78 -9.05
CA LEU A 114 2.63 19.07 -7.98
C LEU A 114 3.18 20.19 -7.09
N ARG A 115 2.40 21.26 -6.93
CA ARG A 115 2.71 22.42 -6.08
C ARG A 115 1.89 22.36 -4.79
N GLU A 116 2.26 23.19 -3.82
CA GLU A 116 1.49 23.33 -2.59
C GLU A 116 0.03 23.69 -2.93
N GLY A 117 -0.93 23.02 -2.27
CA GLY A 117 -2.36 23.16 -2.59
C GLY A 117 -2.80 22.49 -3.90
N TRP A 118 -2.03 21.52 -4.43
CA TRP A 118 -2.40 20.82 -5.66
C TRP A 118 -3.77 20.15 -5.58
N ARG A 119 -4.15 19.59 -4.42
CA ARG A 119 -5.43 18.87 -4.25
C ARG A 119 -6.66 19.71 -4.62
N GLN A 120 -6.62 21.02 -4.38
CA GLN A 120 -7.73 21.93 -4.67
C GLN A 120 -7.81 22.31 -6.17
N HIS A 121 -6.67 22.33 -6.87
CA HIS A 121 -6.55 22.91 -8.20
C HIS A 121 -6.26 21.89 -9.31
N THR A 122 -5.89 20.65 -8.97
CA THR A 122 -5.61 19.59 -9.95
C THR A 122 -6.91 18.91 -10.40
N ARG A 123 -7.06 18.76 -11.72
CA ARG A 123 -8.13 17.98 -12.34
C ARG A 123 -7.57 17.16 -13.52
N PRO A 124 -8.08 15.94 -13.76
CA PRO A 124 -8.99 15.19 -12.90
C PRO A 124 -8.31 14.79 -11.58
N ILE A 125 -9.11 14.52 -10.55
CA ILE A 125 -8.66 14.06 -9.24
C ILE A 125 -9.58 12.94 -8.75
N MET A 126 -9.01 11.99 -8.03
CA MET A 126 -9.73 10.95 -7.32
C MET A 126 -9.08 10.73 -5.96
N CYS A 127 -9.84 10.17 -5.02
CA CYS A 127 -9.36 9.77 -3.71
C CYS A 127 -9.55 8.27 -3.53
N SER A 128 -8.50 7.60 -3.02
CA SER A 128 -8.58 6.23 -2.54
C SER A 128 -8.74 6.24 -1.02
N TYR A 129 -9.95 5.98 -0.55
CA TYR A 129 -10.24 5.83 0.87
C TYR A 129 -9.88 4.41 1.28
N LYS A 130 -8.96 4.25 2.24
CA LYS A 130 -8.48 2.94 2.71
C LYS A 130 -8.76 2.79 4.19
N LEU A 131 -9.74 1.95 4.54
CA LEU A 131 -10.01 1.55 5.91
C LEU A 131 -9.12 0.36 6.26
N VAL A 132 -8.12 0.61 7.10
CA VAL A 132 -7.14 -0.39 7.51
C VAL A 132 -7.45 -0.87 8.92
N SER A 133 -7.62 -2.18 9.08
CA SER A 133 -7.78 -2.85 10.36
C SER A 133 -6.59 -3.78 10.59
N VAL A 134 -5.87 -3.61 11.70
CA VAL A 134 -4.79 -4.50 12.11
C VAL A 134 -5.17 -5.16 13.43
N LYS A 135 -4.93 -6.47 13.53
CA LYS A 135 -5.17 -7.24 14.74
C LYS A 135 -3.95 -8.08 15.08
N PHE A 136 -3.46 -7.97 16.32
CA PHE A 136 -2.33 -8.73 16.83
C PHE A 136 -2.54 -9.15 18.29
N GLU A 137 -2.98 -10.40 18.50
CA GLU A 137 -3.30 -10.92 19.84
C GLU A 137 -2.07 -11.53 20.55
N VAL A 138 -1.05 -10.74 20.84
CA VAL A 138 0.08 -11.17 21.70
C VAL A 138 0.19 -10.26 22.91
N TRP A 139 0.13 -10.87 24.10
CA TRP A 139 0.18 -10.15 25.37
C TRP A 139 1.47 -9.33 25.49
N GLY A 140 1.32 -8.06 25.93
CA GLY A 140 2.43 -7.12 26.13
C GLY A 140 3.01 -6.50 24.85
N LEU A 141 2.57 -6.92 23.65
CA LEU A 141 3.10 -6.44 22.37
C LEU A 141 2.04 -5.89 21.40
N GLN A 142 0.74 -6.14 21.67
CA GLN A 142 -0.40 -5.73 20.84
C GLN A 142 -0.31 -4.31 20.30
N THR A 143 -0.46 -3.30 21.14
CA THR A 143 -0.51 -1.89 20.72
C THR A 143 0.73 -1.49 19.93
N ARG A 144 1.92 -1.90 20.39
CA ARG A 144 3.19 -1.55 19.73
C ARG A 144 3.29 -2.14 18.32
N VAL A 145 2.86 -3.39 18.14
CA VAL A 145 2.91 -4.05 16.83
C VAL A 145 1.84 -3.51 15.90
N GLU A 146 0.61 -3.34 16.38
CA GLU A 146 -0.49 -2.79 15.57
C GLU A 146 -0.14 -1.39 15.06
N GLN A 147 0.32 -0.49 15.93
CA GLN A 147 0.77 0.85 15.53
C GLN A 147 1.94 0.81 14.54
N PHE A 148 2.90 -0.09 14.75
CA PHE A 148 4.02 -0.25 13.82
C PHE A 148 3.54 -0.69 12.43
N VAL A 149 2.63 -1.66 12.36
CA VAL A 149 2.07 -2.15 11.09
C VAL A 149 1.28 -1.04 10.39
N HIS A 150 0.47 -0.26 11.11
CA HIS A 150 -0.22 0.90 10.55
C HIS A 150 0.76 1.91 9.94
N LYS A 151 1.86 2.22 10.64
CA LYS A 151 2.91 3.10 10.11
C LYS A 151 3.55 2.53 8.83
N VAL A 152 3.86 1.23 8.82
CA VAL A 152 4.43 0.57 7.63
C VAL A 152 3.46 0.62 6.45
N ILE A 153 2.16 0.36 6.68
CA ILE A 153 1.13 0.44 5.64
C ILE A 153 1.04 1.88 5.11
N ARG A 154 1.03 2.88 6.00
CA ARG A 154 1.05 4.30 5.63
C ARG A 154 2.21 4.63 4.69
N ASP A 155 3.43 4.22 5.05
CA ASP A 155 4.65 4.47 4.26
C ASP A 155 4.57 3.78 2.89
N ILE A 156 4.13 2.52 2.84
CA ILE A 156 3.96 1.76 1.59
C ILE A 156 2.94 2.43 0.67
N LEU A 157 1.80 2.85 1.22
CA LEU A 157 0.77 3.55 0.46
C LEU A 157 1.28 4.86 -0.10
N LEU A 158 1.97 5.67 0.72
CA LEU A 158 2.52 6.94 0.28
C LEU A 158 3.55 6.76 -0.85
N ILE A 159 4.51 5.85 -0.68
CA ILE A 159 5.54 5.55 -1.69
C ILE A 159 4.89 5.00 -2.98
N GLY A 160 3.95 4.07 -2.85
CA GLY A 160 3.29 3.46 -4.01
C GLY A 160 2.49 4.47 -4.84
N HIS A 161 1.77 5.41 -4.20
CA HIS A 161 1.03 6.43 -4.94
C HIS A 161 1.94 7.51 -5.53
N ARG A 162 3.09 7.82 -4.90
CA ARG A 162 4.13 8.65 -5.52
C ARG A 162 4.61 8.04 -6.82
N GLN A 163 4.98 6.77 -6.79
CA GLN A 163 5.42 6.00 -7.94
C GLN A 163 4.35 5.91 -9.02
N ALA A 164 3.10 5.60 -8.65
CA ALA A 164 1.99 5.55 -9.59
C ALA A 164 1.80 6.88 -10.35
N PHE A 165 1.93 8.01 -9.65
CA PHE A 165 1.87 9.33 -10.30
C PHE A 165 3.08 9.59 -11.21
N THR A 166 4.30 9.33 -10.74
CA THR A 166 5.52 9.62 -11.52
C THR A 166 5.78 8.65 -12.66
N TRP A 167 5.13 7.48 -12.66
CA TRP A 167 5.18 6.51 -13.74
C TRP A 167 3.98 6.61 -14.69
N VAL A 168 3.16 7.67 -14.58
CA VAL A 168 1.95 7.83 -15.40
C VAL A 168 2.22 7.69 -16.90
N ASP A 169 3.36 8.18 -17.39
CA ASP A 169 3.73 8.07 -18.79
C ASP A 169 3.96 6.61 -19.25
N GLU A 170 4.27 5.70 -18.32
CA GLU A 170 4.52 4.28 -18.59
C GLU A 170 3.21 3.51 -18.74
N TRP A 171 2.16 3.87 -17.98
CA TRP A 171 0.94 3.06 -17.89
C TRP A 171 -0.33 3.71 -18.42
N CYS A 172 -0.39 5.04 -18.63
CA CYS A 172 -1.64 5.73 -18.94
C CYS A 172 -2.30 5.31 -20.28
N ASP A 173 -1.51 4.80 -21.22
CA ASP A 173 -1.99 4.35 -22.53
C ASP A 173 -2.15 2.83 -22.61
N MET A 174 -1.85 2.10 -21.53
CA MET A 174 -1.95 0.64 -21.53
C MET A 174 -3.41 0.21 -21.57
N SER A 175 -3.71 -0.71 -22.49
CA SER A 175 -4.95 -1.47 -22.49
C SER A 175 -4.99 -2.46 -21.30
N LEU A 176 -6.19 -2.91 -20.94
CA LEU A 176 -6.36 -3.92 -19.89
C LEU A 176 -5.63 -5.24 -20.23
N GLU A 177 -5.50 -5.57 -21.52
CA GLU A 177 -4.77 -6.75 -21.99
C GLU A 177 -3.26 -6.60 -21.74
N GLU A 178 -2.70 -5.43 -22.03
CA GLU A 178 -1.28 -5.13 -21.75
C GLU A 178 -1.00 -5.12 -20.25
N VAL A 179 -1.92 -4.59 -19.43
CA VAL A 179 -1.82 -4.63 -17.98
C VAL A 179 -1.75 -6.08 -17.49
N ARG A 180 -2.65 -6.96 -17.96
CA ARG A 180 -2.63 -8.39 -17.58
C ARG A 180 -1.36 -9.11 -18.04
N ALA A 181 -0.86 -8.77 -19.23
CA ALA A 181 0.39 -9.33 -19.74
C ALA A 181 1.57 -8.91 -18.86
N PHE A 182 1.63 -7.64 -18.47
CA PHE A 182 2.63 -7.11 -17.55
C PHE A 182 2.57 -7.78 -16.17
N GLU A 183 1.37 -7.92 -15.57
CA GLU A 183 1.16 -8.62 -14.30
C GLU A 183 1.71 -10.06 -14.37
N THR A 184 1.41 -10.78 -15.45
CA THR A 184 1.88 -12.15 -15.67
C THR A 184 3.41 -12.21 -15.74
N GLN A 185 4.03 -11.31 -16.50
CA GLN A 185 5.49 -11.25 -16.63
C GLN A 185 6.16 -10.94 -15.29
N MET A 186 5.62 -9.98 -14.54
CA MET A 186 6.13 -9.59 -13.22
C MET A 186 5.98 -10.70 -12.19
N GLN A 187 4.88 -11.45 -12.22
CA GLN A 187 4.68 -12.62 -11.37
C GLN A 187 5.74 -13.69 -11.64
N VAL A 188 6.00 -14.00 -12.92
CA VAL A 188 7.02 -14.97 -13.32
C VAL A 188 8.42 -14.52 -12.89
N ALA A 189 8.79 -13.28 -13.19
CA ALA A 189 10.10 -12.72 -12.83
C ALA A 189 10.34 -12.68 -11.31
N THR A 190 9.30 -12.35 -10.54
CA THR A 190 9.36 -12.36 -9.07
C THR A 190 9.57 -13.77 -8.53
N ASN A 191 8.82 -14.75 -9.05
CA ASN A 191 8.98 -16.16 -8.65
C ASN A 191 10.37 -16.71 -9.00
N GLN A 192 10.92 -16.32 -10.16
CA GLN A 192 12.29 -16.70 -10.55
C GLN A 192 13.34 -16.15 -9.59
N LYS A 193 13.23 -14.88 -9.17
CA LYS A 193 14.14 -14.26 -8.20
C LYS A 193 14.07 -14.91 -6.82
N LEU A 194 12.87 -15.30 -6.38
CA LEU A 194 12.70 -16.01 -5.11
C LEU A 194 13.27 -17.43 -5.19
N GLY A 195 13.02 -18.15 -6.29
CA GLY A 195 13.55 -19.51 -6.51
C GLY A 195 15.08 -19.57 -6.63
N SER A 196 15.71 -18.51 -7.15
CA SER A 196 17.18 -18.42 -7.29
C SER A 196 17.89 -17.90 -6.02
N GLN A 197 17.17 -17.53 -4.97
CA GLN A 197 17.73 -17.22 -3.64
C GLN A 197 17.79 -18.44 -2.69
N HIS A 198 17.44 -19.63 -3.17
CA HIS A 198 17.66 -20.89 -2.47
C HIS A 198 18.95 -21.56 -2.96
N PRO A 199 19.98 -21.77 -2.09
CA PRO A 199 21.04 -22.73 -2.34
C PRO A 199 20.52 -24.17 -2.31
#